data_AF-A0A1J3CRF9-F1
#
_entry.id   AF-A0A1J3CRF9-F1
#
_cell.length_a   1.000
_cell.length_b   1.000
_cell.length_c   1.000
_cell.angle_alpha   90.00
_cell.angle_beta   90.00
_cell.angle_gamma   90.00
#
_symmetry.space_group_name_H-M   'P 1'
#
loop_
_entity.id
_entity.type
_entity.pdbx_description
1 polymer ?
#
loop_
_entity_poly.entity_id
_entity_poly.type
_entity_poly.pdbx_seq_one_letter_code
_entity_poly.pdbx_strand_id
1 'polypeptide(L)'
;LEDIDVGRSVHGFSIRKGFDLEDVFVRNSLIDMYSKGFDVDSAVRVFDETTCRNIVSWNSILAGFVHNQRYEEALKMFHLMGEEAIVADEV
;
A
#
# COMPACT_ATOMS: atom_id res chain seq x y z
N LEU A 1 13.75 10.30 9.09
CA LEU A 1 14.21 8.91 9.04
C LEU A 1 13.26 8.12 9.90
N GLU A 2 12.21 7.58 9.29
CA GLU A 2 11.41 6.53 9.92
C GLU A 2 12.30 5.27 9.99
N ASP A 3 12.37 4.64 11.15
CA ASP A 3 13.15 3.41 11.33
C ASP A 3 12.36 2.25 10.73
N ILE A 4 12.74 1.85 9.51
CA ILE A 4 12.08 0.78 8.77
C ILE A 4 12.17 -0.57 9.50
N ASP A 5 13.18 -0.79 10.35
CA ASP A 5 13.34 -2.05 11.08
C ASP A 5 12.36 -2.15 12.25
N VAL A 6 12.08 -1.02 12.92
CA VAL A 6 10.95 -0.92 13.86
C VAL A 6 9.63 -1.16 13.12
N GLY A 7 9.44 -0.54 11.96
CA GLY A 7 8.25 -0.73 11.12
C GLY A 7 8.01 -2.18 10.74
N ARG A 8 9.05 -2.90 10.32
CA ARG A 8 9.00 -4.35 10.02
C ARG A 8 8.66 -5.19 11.26
N SER A 9 9.17 -4.81 12.43
CA SER A 9 8.86 -5.50 13.69
C SER A 9 7.39 -5.33 14.07
N VAL A 10 6.83 -4.13 13.87
CA VAL A 10 5.40 -3.83 14.06
C VAL A 10 4.54 -4.58 13.04
N HIS A 11 4.95 -4.61 11.77
CA HIS A 11 4.26 -5.39 10.73
C HIS A 11 4.23 -6.89 11.08
N GLY A 12 5.36 -7.47 11.49
CA GLY A 12 5.40 -8.85 11.96
C GLY A 12 4.48 -9.11 13.16
N PHE A 13 4.30 -8.12 14.04
CA PHE A 13 3.34 -8.20 15.14
C PHE A 13 1.89 -8.14 14.66
N SER A 14 1.54 -7.27 13.70
CA SER A 14 0.18 -7.19 13.16
C SER A 14 -0.23 -8.49 12.47
N ILE A 15 0.68 -9.12 11.71
CA ILE A 15 0.47 -10.44 11.10
C ILE A 15 0.14 -11.49 12.18
N ARG A 16 0.96 -11.58 13.24
CA ARG A 16 0.72 -12.55 14.32
C ARG A 16 -0.59 -12.33 15.08
N LYS A 17 -1.17 -11.13 15.00
CA LYS A 17 -2.45 -10.78 15.62
C LYS A 17 -3.63 -10.85 14.65
N GLY A 18 -3.38 -11.06 13.35
CA GLY A 18 -4.41 -11.10 12.31
C GLY A 18 -4.99 -9.73 11.96
N PHE A 19 -4.25 -8.64 12.20
CA PHE A 19 -4.70 -7.28 11.88
C PHE A 19 -4.32 -6.83 10.46
N ASP A 20 -3.42 -7.54 9.81
CA ASP A 20 -2.81 -7.20 8.52
C ASP A 20 -3.71 -7.41 7.32
N LEU A 21 -4.71 -8.30 7.39
CA LEU A 21 -5.54 -8.66 6.23
C LEU A 21 -6.87 -7.86 6.15
N GLU A 22 -7.55 -7.67 7.27
CA GLU A 22 -8.93 -7.12 7.28
C GLU A 22 -8.99 -5.62 7.61
N ASP A 23 -8.00 -5.08 8.34
CA ASP A 23 -8.03 -3.69 8.79
C ASP A 23 -7.39 -2.74 7.74
N VAL A 24 -8.25 -1.98 7.07
CA VAL A 24 -7.84 -1.01 6.05
C VAL A 24 -6.94 0.10 6.61
N PHE A 25 -7.08 0.47 7.89
CA PHE A 25 -6.23 1.49 8.51
C PHE A 25 -4.83 0.95 8.77
N VAL A 26 -4.73 -0.28 9.28
CA VAL A 26 -3.44 -0.95 9.49
C VAL A 26 -2.69 -1.07 8.16
N ARG A 27 -3.39 -1.50 7.11
CA ARG A 27 -2.81 -1.68 5.77
C ARG A 27 -2.37 -0.37 5.12
N ASN A 28 -3.21 0.67 5.15
CA ASN A 28 -2.83 1.98 4.64
C ASN A 28 -1.62 2.56 5.40
N SER A 29 -1.54 2.31 6.71
CA SER A 29 -0.40 2.73 7.54
C SER A 29 0.87 1.96 7.16
N LEU A 30 0.77 0.65 6.87
CA LEU A 30 1.89 -0.16 6.41
C LEU A 30 2.39 0.26 5.02
N ILE A 31 1.48 0.55 4.08
CA ILE A 31 1.83 1.05 2.74
C ILE A 31 2.60 2.38 2.85
N ASP A 32 2.10 3.32 3.64
CA ASP A 32 2.74 4.61 3.87
C ASP A 32 4.14 4.46 4.52
N MET A 33 4.25 3.61 5.55
CA MET A 33 5.50 3.35 6.26
C MET A 33 6.57 2.75 5.33
N TYR A 34 6.25 1.71 4.57
CA TYR A 34 7.20 1.11 3.62
C TYR A 34 7.59 2.09 2.51
N SER A 35 6.63 2.88 2.02
CA SER A 35 6.86 3.90 0.99
C SER A 35 7.86 4.97 1.44
N LYS A 36 7.68 5.51 2.65
CA LYS A 36 8.58 6.52 3.24
C LYS A 36 9.95 5.97 3.61
N GLY A 37 10.03 4.67 3.92
CA GLY A 37 11.28 3.94 4.13
C GLY A 37 12.07 3.61 2.86
N PHE A 38 11.68 4.16 1.70
CA PHE A 38 12.25 3.84 0.39
C PHE A 38 12.18 2.35 0.01
N ASP A 39 11.17 1.64 0.52
CA ASP A 39 10.92 0.21 0.29
C ASP A 39 9.53 0.04 -0.36
N VAL A 40 9.31 0.71 -1.49
CA VAL A 40 8.02 0.67 -2.18
C VAL A 40 7.65 -0.73 -2.68
N ASP A 41 8.61 -1.63 -2.91
CA ASP A 41 8.32 -3.02 -3.24
C ASP A 41 7.58 -3.74 -2.09
N SER A 42 7.97 -3.49 -0.84
CA SER A 42 7.24 -4.00 0.32
C SER A 42 5.86 -3.33 0.46
N ALA A 43 5.75 -2.04 0.14
CA ALA A 43 4.47 -1.36 0.10
C ALA A 43 3.51 -1.97 -0.94
N VAL A 44 4.03 -2.35 -2.12
CA VAL A 44 3.26 -3.04 -3.17
C VAL A 44 2.78 -4.40 -2.69
N ARG A 45 3.62 -5.19 -1.99
CA ARG A 45 3.19 -6.48 -1.44
C ARG A 45 2.02 -6.33 -0.47
N VAL A 46 2.11 -5.37 0.46
CA VAL A 46 1.00 -5.07 1.37
C VAL A 46 -0.25 -4.65 0.59
N PHE A 47 -0.08 -3.82 -0.45
CA PHE A 47 -1.18 -3.40 -1.30
C PHE A 47 -1.84 -4.55 -2.08
N ASP A 48 -1.06 -5.50 -2.60
CA ASP A 48 -1.54 -6.64 -3.40
C ASP A 48 -2.15 -7.76 -2.54
N GLU A 49 -1.63 -7.98 -1.34
CA GLU A 49 -2.17 -8.97 -0.38
C GLU A 49 -3.56 -8.60 0.14
N THR A 50 -4.07 -7.46 -0.26
CA THR A 50 -5.31 -6.96 0.27
C THR A 50 -6.56 -7.28 -0.54
N THR A 51 -7.64 -7.60 0.16
CA THR A 51 -8.93 -7.89 -0.47
C THR A 51 -9.82 -6.64 -0.62
N CYS A 52 -9.60 -5.61 0.21
CA CYS A 52 -10.39 -4.38 0.21
C CYS A 52 -9.48 -3.14 0.05
N ARG A 53 -9.32 -2.69 -1.20
CA ARG A 53 -8.63 -1.43 -1.53
C ARG A 53 -9.65 -0.31 -1.58
N ASN A 54 -9.35 0.82 -0.95
CA ASN A 54 -10.12 2.05 -1.11
C ASN A 54 -9.25 3.14 -1.74
N ILE A 55 -9.84 4.31 -1.98
CA ILE A 55 -9.13 5.44 -2.58
C ILE A 55 -7.90 5.87 -1.77
N VAL A 56 -7.90 5.66 -0.45
CA VAL A 56 -6.74 5.95 0.40
C VAL A 56 -5.62 4.97 0.10
N SER A 57 -5.89 3.66 -0.01
CA SER A 57 -4.90 2.65 -0.38
C SER A 57 -4.23 2.98 -1.73
N TRP A 58 -5.02 3.36 -2.73
CA TRP A 58 -4.53 3.76 -4.05
C TRP A 58 -3.66 5.03 -4.00
N ASN A 59 -4.13 6.05 -3.30
CA ASN A 59 -3.36 7.30 -3.15
C ASN A 59 -2.05 7.06 -2.41
N SER A 60 -2.06 6.22 -1.37
CA SER A 60 -0.86 5.85 -0.61
C SER A 60 0.17 5.15 -1.49
N ILE A 61 -0.23 4.16 -2.29
CA ILE A 61 0.73 3.44 -3.14
C ILE A 61 1.26 4.34 -4.28
N LEU A 62 0.41 5.18 -4.87
CA LEU A 62 0.82 6.16 -5.89
C LEU A 62 1.84 7.17 -5.34
N ALA A 63 1.55 7.73 -4.17
CA ALA A 63 2.47 8.62 -3.47
C ALA A 63 3.79 7.90 -3.15
N GLY A 64 3.73 6.61 -2.79
CA GLY A 64 4.89 5.77 -2.55
C GLY A 64 5.79 5.62 -3.76
N PHE A 65 5.23 5.31 -4.94
CA PHE A 65 6.00 5.24 -6.18
C PHE A 65 6.65 6.59 -6.53
N VAL A 66 5.93 7.70 -6.39
CA VAL A 66 6.46 9.05 -6.63
C VAL A 66 7.60 9.39 -5.67
N HIS A 67 7.43 9.11 -4.36
CA HIS A 67 8.47 9.31 -3.35
C HIS A 67 9.73 8.50 -3.64
N ASN A 68 9.57 7.29 -4.19
CA ASN A 68 10.64 6.39 -4.57
C ASN A 68 11.18 6.63 -6.00
N GLN A 69 10.76 7.71 -6.66
CA GLN A 69 11.19 8.11 -8.01
C GLN A 69 10.87 7.07 -9.11
N ARG A 70 9.89 6.19 -8.87
CA ARG A 70 9.43 5.14 -9.80
C ARG A 70 8.20 5.61 -10.58
N TYR A 71 8.36 6.70 -11.33
CA TYR A 71 7.24 7.42 -11.96
C TYR A 71 6.50 6.59 -13.02
N GLU A 72 7.20 5.77 -13.80
CA GLU A 72 6.56 4.89 -14.80
C GLU A 72 5.60 3.89 -14.14
N GLU A 73 5.95 3.41 -12.96
CA GLU A 73 5.12 2.47 -12.21
C GLU A 73 3.98 3.19 -11.51
N ALA A 74 4.20 4.42 -11.02
CA ALA A 74 3.11 5.27 -10.57
C ALA A 74 2.04 5.46 -11.67
N LEU A 75 2.46 5.71 -12.92
CA LEU A 75 1.54 5.84 -14.05
C LEU A 75 0.80 4.53 -14.36
N LYS A 76 1.48 3.38 -14.32
CA LYS A 76 0.85 2.07 -14.48
C LYS A 76 -0.19 1.81 -13.40
N MET A 77 0.13 2.12 -12.14
CA MET A 77 -0.80 1.97 -11.02
C MET A 77 -1.98 2.93 -11.11
N PHE A 78 -1.77 4.16 -11.60
CA PHE A 78 -2.86 5.11 -11.82
C PHE A 78 -3.82 4.61 -12.90
N HIS A 79 -3.29 4.00 -13.95
CA HIS A 79 -4.12 3.36 -14.98
C HIS A 79 -4.92 2.19 -14.40
N LEU A 80 -4.27 1.30 -13.65
CA LEU A 80 -4.92 0.17 -12.98
C LEU A 80 -5.99 0.63 -11.98
N MET A 81 -5.75 1.70 -11.23
CA MET A 81 -6.75 2.32 -10.35
C MET A 81 -8.00 2.70 -11.14
N GLY A 82 -7.84 3.27 -12.33
CA GLY A 82 -8.94 3.59 -13.23
C GLY A 82 -9.67 2.35 -13.72
N GLU A 83 -8.96 1.30 -14.11
CA GLU A 83 -9.56 0.03 -14.54
C GLU A 83 -10.35 -0.65 -13.42
N GLU A 84 -9.82 -0.69 -12.18
CA GLU A 84 -10.52 -1.27 -11.03
C GLU A 84 -11.68 -0.39 -10.53
N ALA A 85 -11.55 0.94 -10.61
CA ALA A 85 -12.66 1.86 -10.33
C ALA A 85 -13.75 1.82 -11.42
N ILE A 86 -13.41 1.43 -12.66
CA ILE A 86 -14.37 1.13 -13.73
C ILE A 86 -15.05 -0.24 -13.51
N VAL A 87 -14.51 -1.12 -12.65
CA VAL A 87 -15.14 -2.38 -12.25
C VAL A 87 -15.91 -2.27 -10.92
N ALA A 88 -15.58 -1.30 -10.06
CA ALA A 88 -16.27 -1.04 -8.80
C ALA A 88 -17.43 -0.04 -8.93
N ASP A 89 -18.25 -0.18 -9.97
CA ASP A 89 -19.63 0.31 -10.00
C ASP A 89 -20.43 -0.46 -11.07
N GLU A 90 -20.59 -1.77 -10.87
CA GLU A 90 -21.69 -2.53 -11.47
C GLU A 90 -22.37 -3.43 -10.42
N VAL A 91 -23.55 -2.95 -10.02
CA VAL A 91 -24.71 -3.58 -9.33
C VAL A 91 -24.65 -3.83 -7.82
#